data_AF-A0A848LQ93-F1
#
_entry.id   AF-A0A848LQ93-F1
#
_cell.length_a   1.000
_cell.length_b   1.000
_cell.length_c   1.000
_cell.angle_alpha   90.00
_cell.angle_beta   90.00
_cell.angle_gamma   90.00
#
_symmetry.space_group_name_H-M   'P 1'
#
loop_
_entity.id
_entity.type
_entity.pdbx_description
1 polymer ?
#
loop_
_entity_poly.entity_id
_entity_poly.type
_entity_poly.pdbx_seq_one_letter_code
_entity_poly.pdbx_strand_id
1 'polypeptide(L)'
;PPTAPAHTIGYWKNWSSCSGGKQDALLDQALKAAGGIRIGDLLVNNCQDAADILSKSDLNGAKRATDAAYRLAAQLLGARLNFQAGAVRCAEVVAAADSGQSLLDGIGFTGLNSYKSVINTDAADMLAETLDEYNNGNLCK
;
A
#
# COMPACT_ATOMS: atom_id res chain seq x y z
N PRO A 1 -7.57 18.14 -16.63
CA PRO A 1 -6.73 18.62 -15.51
C PRO A 1 -5.39 17.87 -15.50
N PRO A 2 -4.25 18.52 -15.23
CA PRO A 2 -3.01 17.79 -14.99
C PRO A 2 -3.22 16.90 -13.76
N THR A 3 -3.09 15.60 -13.98
CA THR A 3 -3.17 14.53 -12.97
C THR A 3 -2.11 14.73 -11.89
N ALA A 4 -2.48 14.52 -10.63
CA ALA A 4 -1.54 14.69 -9.51
C ALA A 4 -0.35 13.71 -9.65
N PRO A 5 0.86 14.07 -9.20
CA PRO A 5 1.96 13.11 -9.18
C PRO A 5 1.69 11.99 -8.17
N ALA A 6 2.22 10.79 -8.44
CA ALA A 6 2.23 9.71 -7.45
C ALA A 6 3.19 10.05 -6.29
N HIS A 7 2.86 9.57 -5.10
CA HIS A 7 3.63 9.74 -3.88
C HIS A 7 4.17 8.40 -3.36
N THR A 8 5.37 8.43 -2.78
CA THR A 8 6.00 7.23 -2.22
C THR A 8 5.27 6.75 -0.97
N ILE A 9 5.45 5.49 -0.59
CA ILE A 9 4.93 4.96 0.69
C ILE A 9 5.46 5.75 1.90
N GLY A 10 6.65 6.34 1.81
CA GLY A 10 7.24 7.19 2.84
C GLY A 10 6.57 8.55 2.95
N TYR A 11 6.13 9.13 1.83
CA TYR A 11 5.32 10.34 1.84
C TYR A 11 4.02 10.11 2.60
N TRP A 12 3.25 9.08 2.23
CA TRP A 12 1.97 8.77 2.89
C TRP A 12 2.10 8.60 4.39
N LYS A 13 3.17 7.93 4.86
CA LYS A 13 3.45 7.80 6.30
C LYS A 13 3.70 9.14 6.99
N ASN A 14 4.45 10.04 6.36
CA ASN A 14 4.84 11.32 6.96
C ASN A 14 3.71 12.35 6.95
N TRP A 15 2.78 12.23 6.00
CA TRP A 15 1.60 13.11 5.85
C TRP A 15 0.37 12.46 6.50
N SER A 16 0.47 12.16 7.79
CA SER A 16 -0.54 11.39 8.52
C SER A 16 -0.69 11.85 9.97
N SER A 17 -1.90 11.75 10.53
CA SER A 17 -2.22 12.21 11.89
C SER A 17 -1.55 11.38 13.00
N CYS A 18 -1.16 10.15 12.68
CA CYS A 18 -0.53 9.18 13.58
C CYS A 18 1.00 9.23 13.52
N SER A 19 1.57 10.05 12.64
CA SER A 19 3.00 10.35 12.65
C SER A 19 3.28 11.59 13.52
N GLY A 20 4.48 11.67 14.11
CA GLY A 20 4.94 12.88 14.80
C GLY A 20 5.26 14.06 13.85
N GLY A 21 4.97 13.94 12.56
CA GLY A 21 5.17 15.00 11.58
C GLY A 21 4.13 16.11 11.76
N LYS A 22 4.57 17.37 11.75
CA LYS A 22 3.67 18.55 11.81
C LYS A 22 3.04 18.87 10.44
N GLN A 23 2.73 17.85 9.64
CA GLN A 23 2.24 17.99 8.27
C GLN A 23 0.73 17.71 8.21
N ASP A 24 0.09 18.12 7.11
CA ASP A 24 -1.33 17.85 6.91
C ASP A 24 -1.60 16.34 6.85
N ALA A 25 -2.70 15.91 7.45
CA ALA A 25 -3.11 14.50 7.56
C ALA A 25 -3.70 13.97 6.24
N LEU A 26 -2.94 14.01 5.15
CA LEU A 26 -3.38 13.61 3.81
C LEU A 26 -3.69 12.11 3.72
N LEU A 27 -2.95 11.26 4.45
CA LEU A 27 -3.25 9.83 4.57
C LEU A 27 -4.66 9.62 5.11
N ASP A 28 -4.99 10.28 6.22
CA ASP A 28 -6.30 10.20 6.86
C ASP A 28 -7.42 10.67 5.93
N GLN A 29 -7.19 11.76 5.20
CA GLN A 29 -8.14 12.29 4.23
C GLN A 29 -8.38 11.30 3.09
N ALA A 30 -7.32 10.71 2.53
CA ALA A 30 -7.43 9.73 1.46
C ALA A 30 -8.17 8.46 1.92
N LEU A 31 -7.87 7.95 3.12
CA LEU A 31 -8.57 6.81 3.70
C LEU A 31 -10.05 7.11 3.93
N LYS A 32 -10.36 8.28 4.48
CA LYS A 32 -11.75 8.71 4.72
C LYS A 32 -12.52 8.88 3.42
N ALA A 33 -11.91 9.49 2.40
CA ALA A 33 -12.52 9.68 1.09
C ALA A 33 -12.82 8.34 0.40
N ALA A 34 -11.95 7.34 0.58
CA ALA A 34 -12.14 5.99 0.06
C ALA A 34 -13.17 5.15 0.84
N GLY A 35 -13.57 5.56 2.05
CA GLY A 35 -14.31 4.69 2.98
C GLY A 35 -13.46 3.53 3.53
N GLY A 36 -12.13 3.69 3.52
CA GLY A 36 -11.16 2.64 3.78
C GLY A 36 -10.64 1.97 2.50
N ILE A 37 -9.44 1.42 2.57
CA ILE A 37 -8.77 0.73 1.46
C ILE A 37 -8.55 -0.73 1.84
N ARG A 38 -9.03 -1.64 1.00
CA ARG A 38 -8.82 -3.08 1.16
C ARG A 38 -7.40 -3.47 0.72
N ILE A 39 -6.74 -4.36 1.45
CA ILE A 39 -5.42 -4.95 1.16
C ILE A 39 -5.48 -6.42 1.60
N GLY A 40 -5.63 -7.35 0.66
CA GLY A 40 -6.10 -8.69 1.00
C GLY A 40 -7.47 -8.63 1.71
N ASP A 41 -7.62 -9.39 2.79
CA ASP A 41 -8.81 -9.36 3.65
C ASP A 41 -8.85 -8.15 4.60
N LEU A 42 -7.71 -7.50 4.84
CA LEU A 42 -7.60 -6.33 5.72
C LEU A 42 -8.30 -5.11 5.11
N LEU A 43 -9.20 -4.49 5.86
CA LEU A 43 -9.71 -3.15 5.58
C LEU A 43 -8.90 -2.11 6.36
N VAL A 44 -8.05 -1.37 5.67
CA VAL A 44 -7.28 -0.27 6.24
C VAL A 44 -8.16 0.98 6.26
N ASN A 45 -8.64 1.39 7.43
CA ASN A 45 -9.57 2.52 7.57
C ASN A 45 -9.15 3.56 8.61
N ASN A 46 -7.99 3.39 9.23
CA ASN A 46 -7.43 4.32 10.19
C ASN A 46 -5.94 4.54 9.90
N CYS A 47 -5.42 5.64 10.43
CA CYS A 47 -4.05 6.06 10.18
C CYS A 47 -3.01 5.06 10.69
N GLN A 48 -3.21 4.50 11.88
CA GLN A 48 -2.22 3.64 12.52
C GLN A 48 -2.01 2.37 11.71
N ASP A 49 -3.09 1.67 11.35
CA ASP A 49 -3.02 0.49 10.50
C ASP A 49 -2.36 0.79 9.15
N ALA A 50 -2.69 1.94 8.55
CA ALA A 50 -2.07 2.36 7.30
C ALA A 50 -0.57 2.61 7.47
N ALA A 51 -0.17 3.30 8.53
CA ALA A 51 1.23 3.58 8.83
C ALA A 51 2.02 2.29 9.09
N ASP A 52 1.43 1.30 9.77
CA ASP A 52 2.04 0.00 10.04
C ASP A 52 2.23 -0.81 8.75
N ILE A 53 1.19 -0.91 7.91
CA ILE A 53 1.28 -1.61 6.62
C ILE A 53 2.26 -0.91 5.67
N LEU A 54 2.21 0.42 5.53
CA LEU A 54 3.20 1.18 4.74
C LEU A 54 4.63 1.03 5.30
N SER A 55 4.76 0.75 6.60
CA SER A 55 6.02 0.45 7.24
C SER A 55 6.48 -0.99 7.04
N LYS A 56 5.72 -1.85 6.35
CA LYS A 56 6.00 -3.29 6.23
C LYS A 56 6.06 -3.94 7.63
N SER A 57 5.15 -3.53 8.51
CA SER A 57 4.93 -4.10 9.84
C SER A 57 3.56 -4.77 9.89
N ASP A 58 3.39 -5.69 10.83
CA ASP A 58 2.05 -6.14 11.22
C ASP A 58 1.34 -5.07 12.08
N LEU A 59 0.03 -5.24 12.28
CA LEU A 59 -0.79 -4.29 13.04
C LEU A 59 -0.49 -4.29 14.55
N ASN A 60 0.40 -5.18 15.01
CA ASN A 60 0.94 -5.14 16.37
C ASN A 60 2.29 -4.40 16.44
N GLY A 61 2.73 -3.80 15.33
CA GLY A 61 3.97 -3.04 15.22
C GLY A 61 5.22 -3.89 14.98
N ALA A 62 5.11 -5.22 14.86
CA ALA A 62 6.27 -6.06 14.58
C ALA A 62 6.69 -5.95 13.12
N LYS A 63 7.99 -5.75 12.90
CA LYS A 63 8.54 -5.57 11.55
C LYS A 63 8.45 -6.86 10.74
N ARG A 64 7.83 -6.80 9.57
CA ARG A 64 7.63 -7.92 8.62
C ARG A 64 8.27 -7.67 7.27
N ALA A 65 9.27 -6.79 7.16
CA ALA A 65 9.90 -6.45 5.87
C ALA A 65 10.53 -7.65 5.12
N THR A 66 10.87 -8.73 5.82
CA THR A 66 11.36 -9.97 5.18
C THR A 66 10.24 -10.88 4.66
N ASP A 67 8.98 -10.55 4.93
CA ASP A 67 7.80 -11.24 4.41
C ASP A 67 7.32 -10.56 3.11
N ALA A 68 7.25 -11.33 2.03
CA ALA A 68 6.85 -10.82 0.71
C ALA A 68 5.42 -10.29 0.70
N ALA A 69 4.52 -10.87 1.51
CA ALA A 69 3.16 -10.39 1.61
C ALA A 69 3.11 -8.95 2.16
N TYR A 70 3.93 -8.62 3.16
CA TYR A 70 4.00 -7.27 3.71
C TYR A 70 4.71 -6.28 2.79
N ARG A 71 5.70 -6.73 2.01
CA ARG A 71 6.30 -5.89 0.96
C ARG A 71 5.28 -5.51 -0.11
N LEU A 72 4.53 -6.49 -0.60
CA LEU A 72 3.45 -6.29 -1.56
C LEU A 72 2.32 -5.43 -0.99
N ALA A 73 1.84 -5.74 0.22
CA ALA A 73 0.78 -4.99 0.90
C ALA A 73 1.14 -3.51 1.07
N ALA A 74 2.38 -3.20 1.45
CA ALA A 74 2.85 -1.83 1.57
C ALA A 74 2.77 -1.06 0.24
N GLN A 75 3.26 -1.67 -0.84
CA GLN A 75 3.27 -1.02 -2.15
C GLN A 75 1.88 -0.90 -2.76
N LEU A 76 1.03 -1.92 -2.58
CA LEU A 76 -0.37 -1.89 -2.98
C LEU A 76 -1.15 -0.79 -2.27
N LEU A 77 -0.95 -0.64 -0.95
CA LEU A 77 -1.58 0.44 -0.19
C LEU A 77 -1.12 1.81 -0.69
N GLY A 78 0.18 2.00 -0.92
CA GLY A 78 0.71 3.23 -1.52
C GLY A 78 0.08 3.54 -2.88
N ALA A 79 -0.04 2.54 -3.76
CA ALA A 79 -0.60 2.71 -5.09
C ALA A 79 -2.08 3.08 -5.04
N ARG A 80 -2.86 2.41 -4.17
CA ARG A 80 -4.28 2.72 -3.98
C ARG A 80 -4.49 4.11 -3.39
N LEU A 81 -3.66 4.55 -2.45
CA LEU A 81 -3.69 5.92 -1.95
C LEU A 81 -3.41 6.94 -3.06
N ASN A 82 -2.43 6.67 -3.93
CA ASN A 82 -2.16 7.50 -5.10
C ASN A 82 -3.35 7.53 -6.08
N PHE A 83 -4.04 6.41 -6.31
CA PHE A 83 -5.26 6.39 -7.11
C PHE A 83 -6.35 7.29 -6.51
N GLN A 84 -6.52 7.25 -5.19
CA GLN A 84 -7.48 8.11 -4.49
C GLN A 84 -7.08 9.59 -4.51
N ALA A 85 -5.79 9.88 -4.51
CA ALA A 85 -5.24 11.22 -4.67
C ALA A 85 -5.34 11.77 -6.10
N GLY A 86 -5.83 10.97 -7.06
CA GLY A 86 -6.00 11.38 -8.45
C GLY A 86 -4.73 11.30 -9.29
N ALA A 87 -3.76 10.47 -8.90
CA ALA A 87 -2.59 10.21 -9.72
C ALA A 87 -2.93 9.45 -11.01
N VAL A 88 -2.09 9.61 -12.05
CA VAL A 88 -2.25 8.94 -13.35
C VAL A 88 -2.31 7.43 -13.16
N ARG A 89 -3.17 6.76 -13.92
CA ARG A 89 -3.24 5.30 -13.95
C ARG A 89 -3.00 4.82 -15.38
N CYS A 90 -2.11 3.87 -15.53
CA CYS A 90 -1.91 3.12 -16.77
C CYS A 90 -2.33 1.65 -16.58
N ALA A 91 -2.53 0.92 -17.68
CA ALA A 91 -3.02 -0.46 -17.62
C ALA A 91 -2.13 -1.36 -16.75
N GLU A 92 -0.82 -1.13 -16.79
CA GLU A 92 0.18 -1.90 -16.06
C GLU A 92 0.04 -1.78 -14.53
N VAL A 93 -0.05 -0.55 -13.98
CA VAL A 93 -0.23 -0.38 -12.52
C VAL A 93 -1.59 -0.91 -12.06
N VAL A 94 -2.64 -0.78 -12.89
CA VAL A 94 -3.97 -1.32 -12.56
C VAL A 94 -3.93 -2.84 -12.49
N ALA A 95 -3.32 -3.50 -13.48
CA ALA A 95 -3.15 -4.95 -13.50
C ALA A 95 -2.30 -5.44 -12.32
N ALA A 96 -1.21 -4.74 -11.98
CA ALA A 96 -0.37 -5.06 -10.84
C ALA A 96 -1.12 -4.90 -9.51
N ALA A 97 -1.93 -3.85 -9.36
CA ALA A 97 -2.74 -3.64 -8.16
C ALA A 97 -3.82 -4.71 -7.99
N ASP A 98 -4.49 -5.13 -9.07
CA ASP A 98 -5.52 -6.16 -9.03
C ASP A 98 -4.92 -7.56 -8.78
N SER A 99 -3.78 -7.86 -9.41
CA SER A 99 -3.04 -9.11 -9.19
C SER A 99 -2.46 -9.18 -7.78
N GLY A 100 -1.93 -8.07 -7.26
CA GLY A 100 -1.43 -7.96 -5.90
C GLY A 100 -2.53 -8.17 -4.87
N GLN A 101 -3.70 -7.56 -5.09
CA GLN A 101 -4.88 -7.80 -4.26
C GLN A 101 -5.28 -9.28 -4.28
N SER A 102 -5.40 -9.89 -5.46
CA SER A 102 -5.79 -11.30 -5.60
C SER A 102 -4.82 -12.24 -4.91
N LEU A 103 -3.52 -11.96 -4.98
CA LEU A 103 -2.49 -12.75 -4.30
C LEU A 103 -2.61 -12.66 -2.77
N LEU A 104 -2.89 -11.46 -2.25
CA LEU A 104 -3.10 -11.25 -0.81
C LEU A 104 -4.43 -11.85 -0.32
N ASP A 105 -5.49 -11.81 -1.12
CA ASP A 105 -6.76 -12.49 -0.84
C ASP A 105 -6.56 -14.00 -0.77
N GLY A 106 -5.81 -14.58 -1.72
CA GLY A 106 -5.55 -16.02 -1.79
C GLY A 106 -4.83 -16.61 -0.58
N ILE A 107 -4.13 -15.78 0.20
CA ILE A 107 -3.45 -16.19 1.43
C ILE A 107 -4.17 -15.72 2.72
N GLY A 108 -5.33 -15.07 2.60
CA GLY A 108 -6.07 -14.51 3.72
C GLY A 108 -5.27 -13.44 4.48
N PHE A 109 -4.68 -12.48 3.77
CA PHE A 109 -3.87 -11.44 4.39
C PHE A 109 -4.74 -10.51 5.26
N THR A 110 -4.52 -10.54 6.57
CA THR A 110 -5.22 -9.73 7.59
C THR A 110 -4.29 -8.73 8.28
N GLY A 111 -3.00 -8.75 7.94
CA GLY A 111 -2.00 -7.87 8.56
C GLY A 111 -1.56 -8.28 9.96
N LEU A 112 -1.97 -9.44 10.49
CA LEU A 112 -1.64 -9.88 11.86
C LEU A 112 -0.64 -11.05 11.95
N ASN A 113 -0.45 -11.81 10.87
CA ASN A 113 0.32 -13.06 10.88
C ASN A 113 1.61 -12.97 10.07
N SER A 114 2.49 -13.97 10.19
CA SER A 114 3.52 -14.23 9.18
C SER A 114 2.90 -15.02 8.04
N TYR A 115 3.17 -14.62 6.79
CA TYR A 115 2.65 -15.25 5.57
C TYR A 115 3.74 -15.89 4.71
N LYS A 116 5.02 -15.79 5.13
CA LYS A 116 6.19 -16.39 4.45
C LYS A 116 6.00 -17.82 3.93
N SER A 117 5.26 -18.67 4.64
CA SER A 117 5.07 -20.08 4.27
C SER A 117 3.97 -20.33 3.25
N VAL A 118 3.12 -19.33 2.99
CA VAL A 118 1.94 -19.45 2.11
C VAL A 118 1.97 -18.50 0.91
N ILE A 119 2.71 -17.40 1.01
CA ILE A 119 2.87 -16.45 -0.09
C ILE A 119 3.79 -17.02 -1.18
N ASN A 120 3.40 -16.85 -2.44
CA ASN A 120 4.32 -17.00 -3.55
C ASN A 120 5.26 -15.77 -3.57
N THR A 121 6.48 -15.95 -3.06
CA THR A 121 7.46 -14.87 -2.89
C THR A 121 7.81 -14.20 -4.22
N ASP A 122 8.11 -14.96 -5.26
CA ASP A 122 8.54 -14.42 -6.56
C ASP A 122 7.44 -13.57 -7.19
N ALA A 123 6.20 -14.06 -7.19
CA ALA A 123 5.06 -13.31 -7.69
C ALA A 123 4.81 -12.03 -6.87
N ALA A 124 4.90 -12.13 -5.54
CA ALA A 124 4.70 -10.99 -4.66
C ALA A 124 5.75 -9.90 -4.85
N ASP A 125 7.03 -10.29 -5.01
CA ASP A 125 8.12 -9.34 -5.20
C ASP A 125 8.06 -8.65 -6.56
N MET A 126 7.77 -9.38 -7.66
CA MET A 126 7.59 -8.75 -8.98
C MET A 126 6.44 -7.71 -9.00
N LEU A 127 5.32 -8.04 -8.35
CA LEU A 127 4.19 -7.12 -8.23
C LEU A 127 4.52 -5.93 -7.33
N ALA A 128 5.23 -6.16 -6.23
CA ALA A 128 5.67 -5.10 -5.34
C ALA A 128 6.65 -4.14 -6.03
N GLU A 129 7.56 -4.63 -6.86
CA GLU A 129 8.48 -3.81 -7.66
C GLU A 129 7.73 -2.94 -8.67
N THR A 130 6.78 -3.50 -9.42
CA THR A 130 5.95 -2.73 -10.37
C THR A 130 5.18 -1.60 -9.68
N LEU A 131 4.59 -1.90 -8.52
CA LEU A 131 3.87 -0.93 -7.70
C LEU A 131 4.81 0.10 -7.07
N ASP A 132 6.04 -0.28 -6.71
CA ASP A 132 7.07 0.64 -6.22
C ASP A 132 7.49 1.61 -7.32
N GLU A 133 7.73 1.15 -8.56
CA GLU A 133 8.03 2.04 -9.68
C GLU A 133 6.94 3.08 -9.89
N TYR A 134 5.67 2.69 -9.80
CA TYR A 134 4.55 3.62 -9.82
C TYR A 134 4.58 4.61 -8.64
N ASN A 135 4.74 4.12 -7.42
CA ASN A 135 4.75 4.97 -6.22
C ASN A 135 5.94 5.95 -6.21
N ASN A 136 7.02 5.66 -6.93
CA ASN A 136 8.16 6.55 -7.12
C ASN A 136 8.03 7.44 -8.37
N GLY A 137 6.88 7.43 -9.06
CA GLY A 137 6.64 8.24 -10.26
C GLY A 137 7.44 7.79 -11.48
N ASN A 138 7.95 6.56 -11.47
CA ASN A 138 8.73 5.97 -12.55
C ASN A 138 7.86 5.25 -13.58
N LEU A 139 6.64 4.85 -13.20
CA LEU A 139 5.63 4.22 -14.05
C LEU A 139 4.43 5.15 -14.30
N CYS A 140 3.72 4.97 -15.42
CA CYS A 140 2.55 5.74 -15.83
C CYS A 140 2.79 7.26 -15.98
N LYS A 141 3.82 7.63 -16.77
CA LYS A 141 4.20 9.02 -17.07
C LYS A 141 3.40 9.60 -18.24
#